data_AF-A0A3Q0IMF1-F1
#
_entry.id   AF-A0A3Q0IMF1-F1
#
_cell.length_a   1.000
_cell.length_b   1.000
_cell.length_c   1.000
_cell.angle_alpha   90.00
_cell.angle_beta   90.00
_cell.angle_gamma   90.00
#
_symmetry.space_group_name_H-M   'P 1'
#
loop_
_entity.id
_entity.type
_entity.pdbx_description
1 polymer ?
#
loop_
_entity_poly.entity_id
_entity_poly.type
_entity_poly.pdbx_seq_one_letter_code
_entity_poly.pdbx_strand_id
1 'polypeptide(L)'
;MYTTCAFETAWHPEFESPWCTIFSRQDLELLEYNEDVDYYWIDGHGYPLTGNIACVAFQDMFNHMSADSSRDVVFYFTHSGTLLKVLTHLAIYNDSAPLTHNSFHRMKNRKWRVGRIDAFGTNLVFAKYTCQDEDYLLTLHQEKPVVLPGCTSPLCPLATLERTYHKSLHECHFEEMCRYEGDKTGESLRDDNTDHDEL
;
A
#
# COMPACT_ATOMS: atom_id res chain seq x y z
N MET A 1 13.12 3.50 -21.25
CA MET A 1 14.20 4.45 -20.89
C MET A 1 14.14 4.82 -19.41
N TYR A 2 13.09 5.51 -18.93
CA TYR A 2 12.95 5.83 -17.50
C TYR A 2 12.98 4.59 -16.59
N THR A 3 12.16 3.59 -16.90
CA THR A 3 12.16 2.29 -16.20
C THR A 3 13.54 1.61 -16.27
N THR A 4 14.18 1.59 -17.44
CA THR A 4 15.53 1.01 -17.61
C THR A 4 16.56 1.71 -16.73
N CYS A 5 16.52 3.05 -16.68
CA CYS A 5 17.35 3.85 -15.77
C CYS A 5 17.14 3.43 -14.31
N ALA A 6 15.89 3.31 -13.86
CA ALA A 6 15.58 2.91 -12.49
C ALA A 6 16.09 1.51 -12.15
N PHE A 7 15.82 0.51 -13.00
CA PHE A 7 16.23 -0.87 -12.76
C PHE A 7 17.76 -1.08 -12.87
N GLU A 8 18.43 -0.46 -13.85
CA GLU A 8 19.89 -0.56 -13.97
C GLU A 8 20.57 0.11 -12.79
N THR A 9 20.08 1.27 -12.34
CA THR A 9 20.61 1.95 -11.14
C THR A 9 20.42 1.09 -9.88
N ALA A 10 19.28 0.40 -9.74
CA ALA A 10 19.04 -0.49 -8.62
C ALA A 10 19.95 -1.74 -8.65
N TRP A 11 20.27 -2.23 -9.84
CA TRP A 11 21.10 -3.43 -10.03
C TRP A 11 22.61 -3.13 -9.96
N HIS A 12 23.03 -1.95 -10.40
CA HIS A 12 24.42 -1.48 -10.43
C HIS A 12 24.57 -0.13 -9.70
N PRO A 13 24.44 -0.10 -8.36
CA PRO A 13 24.45 1.14 -7.58
C PRO A 13 25.79 1.89 -7.63
N GLU A 14 26.87 1.21 -8.00
CA GLU A 14 28.22 1.78 -8.09
C GLU A 14 28.48 2.63 -9.34
N PHE A 15 27.61 2.56 -10.37
CA PHE A 15 27.77 3.32 -11.61
C PHE A 15 26.52 4.14 -11.95
N GLU A 16 26.73 5.27 -12.63
CA GLU A 16 25.63 6.03 -13.21
C GLU A 16 25.13 5.32 -14.48
N SER A 17 23.86 4.93 -14.47
CA SER A 17 23.20 4.31 -15.63
C SER A 17 23.23 5.28 -16.83
N PRO A 18 23.75 4.87 -18.01
CA PRO A 18 23.68 5.68 -19.23
C PRO A 18 22.25 6.06 -19.62
N TRP A 19 21.27 5.21 -19.28
CA TRP A 19 19.85 5.48 -19.50
C TRP A 19 19.30 6.60 -18.63
N CYS A 20 19.98 6.95 -17.52
CA CYS A 20 19.60 8.09 -16.70
C CYS A 20 20.14 9.42 -17.25
N THR A 21 21.31 9.40 -17.91
CA THR A 21 22.00 10.63 -18.37
C THR A 21 21.26 11.44 -19.43
N ILE A 22 20.28 10.82 -20.10
CA ILE A 22 19.44 11.50 -21.10
C ILE A 22 18.37 12.40 -20.47
N PHE A 23 18.10 12.23 -19.16
CA PHE A 23 17.07 12.96 -18.44
C PHE A 23 17.70 14.08 -17.61
N SER A 24 17.13 15.29 -17.69
CA SER A 24 17.39 16.30 -16.69
C SER A 24 16.70 15.92 -15.37
N ARG A 25 17.10 16.56 -14.28
CA ARG A 25 16.39 16.43 -13.00
C ARG A 25 14.90 16.77 -13.11
N GLN A 26 14.56 17.77 -13.91
CA GLN A 26 13.16 18.16 -14.10
C GLN A 26 12.37 17.09 -14.85
N ASP A 27 13.00 16.41 -15.81
CA ASP A 27 12.39 15.27 -16.52
C ASP A 27 12.10 14.13 -15.55
N LEU A 28 13.07 13.79 -14.69
CA LEU A 28 12.90 12.75 -13.67
C LEU A 28 11.81 13.10 -12.65
N GLU A 29 11.73 14.36 -12.20
CA GLU A 29 10.66 14.80 -11.30
C GLU A 29 9.27 14.71 -11.95
N LEU A 30 9.16 14.98 -13.25
CA LEU A 30 7.91 14.85 -14.01
C LEU A 30 7.53 13.38 -14.24
N LEU A 31 8.50 12.52 -14.53
CA LEU A 31 8.31 11.08 -14.71
C LEU A 31 7.91 10.41 -13.38
N GLU A 32 8.57 10.75 -12.27
CA GLU A 32 8.16 10.34 -10.91
C GLU A 32 6.71 10.75 -10.64
N TYR A 33 6.35 11.98 -10.99
CA TYR A 33 4.99 12.46 -10.80
C TYR A 33 3.96 11.72 -11.66
N ASN A 34 4.33 11.32 -12.88
CA ASN A 34 3.44 10.55 -13.74
C ASN A 34 3.11 9.18 -13.13
N GLU A 35 4.12 8.47 -12.62
CA GLU A 35 3.95 7.22 -11.87
C GLU A 35 3.09 7.44 -10.62
N ASP A 36 3.36 8.51 -9.86
CA ASP A 36 2.58 8.80 -8.65
C ASP A 36 1.10 9.01 -8.94
N VAL A 37 0.76 9.68 -10.05
CA VAL A 37 -0.63 9.84 -10.47
C VAL A 37 -1.24 8.47 -10.80
N ASP A 38 -0.53 7.62 -11.54
CA ASP A 38 -1.05 6.29 -11.93
C ASP A 38 -1.36 5.42 -10.69
N TYR A 39 -0.36 5.22 -9.83
CA TYR A 39 -0.52 4.48 -8.58
C TYR A 39 -1.52 5.12 -7.63
N TYR A 40 -1.66 6.44 -7.60
CA TYR A 40 -2.68 7.11 -6.78
C TYR A 40 -4.10 6.68 -7.17
N TRP A 41 -4.37 6.57 -8.48
CA TRP A 41 -5.70 6.21 -8.98
C TRP A 41 -5.95 4.70 -9.07
N ILE A 42 -4.91 3.89 -9.25
CA ILE A 42 -5.02 2.42 -9.33
C ILE A 42 -4.94 1.77 -7.93
N ASP A 43 -3.97 2.19 -7.12
CA ASP A 43 -3.61 1.54 -5.86
C ASP A 43 -3.73 2.43 -4.61
N GLY A 44 -3.98 3.73 -4.81
CA GLY A 44 -3.99 4.73 -3.77
C GLY A 44 -5.35 5.29 -3.38
N HIS A 45 -5.31 6.54 -2.90
CA HIS A 45 -6.47 7.28 -2.37
C HIS A 45 -7.44 7.80 -3.45
N GLY A 46 -7.22 7.48 -4.72
CA GLY A 46 -8.07 7.94 -5.83
C GLY A 46 -9.53 7.47 -5.73
N TYR A 47 -9.74 6.22 -5.28
CA TYR A 47 -11.07 5.66 -5.10
C TYR A 47 -11.23 5.01 -3.72
N PRO A 48 -12.38 5.20 -3.04
CA PRO A 48 -12.61 4.57 -1.73
C PRO A 48 -12.49 3.04 -1.75
N LEU A 49 -12.90 2.40 -2.85
CA LEU A 49 -12.87 0.95 -3.00
C LEU A 49 -11.45 0.38 -2.80
N THR A 50 -10.43 1.09 -3.29
CA THR A 50 -9.02 0.68 -3.24
C THR A 50 -8.55 0.44 -1.80
N GLY A 51 -8.88 1.35 -0.88
CA GLY A 51 -8.62 1.17 0.55
C GLY A 51 -9.58 0.18 1.20
N ASN A 52 -10.86 0.17 0.80
CA ASN A 52 -11.86 -0.69 1.41
C ASN A 52 -11.51 -2.17 1.26
N ILE A 53 -11.07 -2.62 0.09
CA ILE A 53 -10.75 -4.05 -0.12
C ILE A 53 -9.58 -4.55 0.73
N ALA A 54 -8.71 -3.67 1.22
CA ALA A 54 -7.63 -4.03 2.13
C ALA A 54 -8.10 -4.25 3.59
N CYS A 55 -9.40 -4.12 3.88
CA CYS A 55 -9.96 -4.46 5.19
C CYS A 55 -9.68 -5.91 5.60
N VAL A 56 -9.61 -6.85 4.64
CA VAL A 56 -9.32 -8.26 4.93
C VAL A 56 -7.92 -8.45 5.52
N ALA A 57 -6.92 -7.75 5.00
CA ALA A 57 -5.56 -7.80 5.51
C ALA A 57 -5.45 -7.12 6.88
N PHE A 58 -6.17 -6.02 7.07
CA PHE A 58 -6.23 -5.32 8.36
C PHE A 58 -6.93 -6.18 9.43
N GLN A 59 -8.03 -6.86 9.08
CA GLN A 59 -8.74 -7.79 9.96
C GLN A 59 -7.84 -8.94 10.40
N ASP A 60 -7.15 -9.59 9.47
CA ASP A 60 -6.23 -10.67 9.79
C ASP A 60 -5.13 -10.22 10.75
N MET A 61 -4.48 -9.09 10.44
CA MET A 61 -3.47 -8.48 11.31
C MET A 61 -4.04 -8.18 12.70
N PHE A 62 -5.19 -7.54 12.79
CA PHE A 62 -5.79 -7.14 14.06
C PHE A 62 -6.20 -8.35 14.90
N ASN A 63 -6.78 -9.38 14.28
CA ASN A 63 -7.13 -10.64 14.94
C ASN A 63 -5.89 -11.35 15.49
N HIS A 64 -4.80 -11.37 14.73
CA HIS A 64 -3.53 -11.93 15.19
C HIS A 64 -2.98 -11.17 16.40
N MET A 65 -3.02 -9.84 16.38
CA MET A 65 -2.53 -9.00 17.48
C MET A 65 -3.41 -9.11 18.74
N SER A 66 -4.72 -9.25 18.58
CA SER A 66 -5.67 -9.26 19.69
C SER A 66 -5.82 -10.64 20.35
N ALA A 67 -5.47 -11.71 19.63
CA ALA A 67 -5.52 -13.06 20.17
C ALA A 67 -4.31 -13.36 21.06
N ASP A 68 -4.51 -14.19 22.09
CA ASP A 68 -3.43 -14.94 22.74
C ASP A 68 -2.96 -16.05 21.79
N SER A 69 -2.24 -15.62 20.77
CA SER A 69 -1.70 -16.43 19.70
C SER A 69 -0.45 -17.18 20.20
N SER A 70 -0.33 -18.47 19.85
CA SER A 70 0.91 -19.24 20.06
C SER A 70 2.01 -18.90 19.05
N ARG A 71 1.70 -18.10 18.03
CA ARG A 71 2.65 -17.59 17.05
C ARG A 71 2.99 -16.15 17.41
N ASP A 72 4.27 -15.89 17.64
CA ASP A 72 4.74 -14.55 18.02
C ASP A 72 4.93 -13.63 16.80
N VAL A 73 5.14 -14.20 15.60
CA VAL A 73 5.48 -13.44 14.40
C VAL A 73 4.82 -14.04 13.15
N VAL A 74 4.30 -13.18 12.28
CA VAL A 74 3.76 -13.52 10.95
C VAL A 74 4.43 -12.64 9.89
N PHE A 75 4.83 -13.24 8.78
CA PHE A 75 5.46 -12.55 7.66
C PHE A 75 4.59 -12.69 6.41
N TYR A 76 4.24 -11.56 5.81
CA TYR A 76 3.58 -11.48 4.51
C TYR A 76 4.52 -10.91 3.46
N PHE A 77 4.53 -11.53 2.28
CA PHE A 77 5.23 -11.04 1.11
C PHE A 77 4.20 -10.78 0.01
N THR A 78 4.25 -9.58 -0.56
CA THR A 78 3.25 -9.14 -1.54
C THR A 78 3.87 -8.18 -2.56
N HIS A 79 3.04 -7.68 -3.46
CA HIS A 79 3.42 -6.72 -4.49
C HIS A 79 3.10 -5.28 -4.07
N SER A 80 3.72 -4.32 -4.77
CA SER A 80 3.53 -2.86 -4.59
C SER A 80 2.07 -2.47 -4.44
N GLY A 81 1.23 -2.85 -5.40
CA GLY A 81 -0.19 -2.47 -5.41
C GLY A 81 -0.97 -2.93 -4.17
N THR A 82 -0.68 -4.12 -3.64
CA THR A 82 -1.29 -4.61 -2.40
C THR A 82 -0.82 -3.82 -1.19
N LEU A 83 0.47 -3.50 -1.11
CA LEU A 83 1.01 -2.68 -0.04
C LEU A 83 0.38 -1.29 -0.05
N LEU A 84 0.36 -0.62 -1.22
CA LEU A 84 -0.26 0.70 -1.39
C LEU A 84 -1.74 0.70 -0.99
N LYS A 85 -2.50 -0.34 -1.33
CA LYS A 85 -3.90 -0.50 -0.88
C LYS A 85 -4.01 -0.56 0.65
N VAL A 86 -3.09 -1.25 1.33
CA VAL A 86 -3.02 -1.27 2.80
C VAL A 86 -2.64 0.11 3.36
N LEU A 87 -1.65 0.80 2.78
CA LEU A 87 -1.31 2.17 3.20
C LEU A 87 -2.51 3.12 3.01
N THR A 88 -3.27 2.96 1.93
CA THR A 88 -4.51 3.69 1.69
C THR A 88 -5.58 3.36 2.72
N HIS A 89 -5.77 2.08 3.07
CA HIS A 89 -6.68 1.66 4.14
C HIS A 89 -6.33 2.31 5.49
N LEU A 90 -5.04 2.40 5.80
CA LEU A 90 -4.55 3.06 7.01
C LEU A 90 -4.66 4.59 6.96
N ALA A 91 -5.11 5.15 5.83
CA ALA A 91 -5.21 6.59 5.56
C ALA A 91 -3.87 7.34 5.68
N ILE A 92 -2.74 6.66 5.46
CA ILE A 92 -1.41 7.27 5.52
C ILE A 92 -1.02 7.84 4.15
N TYR A 93 -0.16 8.87 4.17
CA TYR A 93 0.27 9.61 2.97
C TYR A 93 -0.86 10.22 2.15
N ASN A 94 -2.03 10.46 2.75
CA ASN A 94 -3.15 11.13 2.08
C ASN A 94 -2.93 12.65 2.04
N ASP A 95 -2.94 13.20 0.83
CA ASP A 95 -2.86 14.63 0.55
C ASP A 95 -4.23 15.31 0.75
N SER A 96 -4.24 16.62 0.98
CA SER A 96 -5.50 17.37 1.14
C SER A 96 -6.27 17.54 -0.18
N ALA A 97 -5.58 17.37 -1.31
CA ALA A 97 -6.14 17.47 -2.64
C ALA A 97 -5.70 16.24 -3.46
N PRO A 98 -6.56 15.72 -4.36
CA PRO A 98 -6.24 14.56 -5.17
C PRO A 98 -5.12 14.84 -6.18
N LEU A 99 -4.32 13.81 -6.47
CA LEU A 99 -3.30 13.86 -7.52
C LEU A 99 -3.96 13.82 -8.91
N THR A 100 -3.85 14.90 -9.65
CA THR A 100 -4.39 15.01 -11.02
C THR A 100 -3.29 15.29 -12.04
N HIS A 101 -3.47 14.85 -13.29
CA HIS A 101 -2.52 15.05 -14.40
C HIS A 101 -1.95 16.48 -14.53
N ASN A 102 -2.70 17.51 -14.15
CA ASN A 102 -2.33 18.93 -14.27
C ASN A 102 -1.86 19.59 -12.96
N SER A 103 -1.61 18.82 -11.89
CA SER A 103 -1.29 19.37 -10.57
C SER A 103 0.20 19.30 -10.19
N PHE A 104 1.07 18.83 -11.09
CA PHE A 104 2.53 18.71 -10.91
C PHE A 104 3.16 19.93 -10.23
N HIS A 105 2.95 21.14 -10.77
CA HIS A 105 3.56 22.35 -10.24
C HIS A 105 3.06 22.76 -8.86
N ARG A 106 1.81 22.42 -8.51
CA ARG A 106 1.20 22.73 -7.21
C ARG A 106 1.55 21.69 -6.14
N MET A 107 1.84 20.46 -6.56
CA MET A 107 1.98 19.29 -5.67
C MET A 107 3.42 18.79 -5.57
N LYS A 108 4.38 19.73 -5.56
CA LYS A 108 5.81 19.43 -5.39
C LYS A 108 6.14 18.77 -4.05
N ASN A 109 5.34 19.04 -3.02
CA ASN A 109 5.49 18.49 -1.66
C ASN A 109 4.38 17.50 -1.28
N ARG A 110 3.78 16.85 -2.28
CA ARG A 110 2.80 15.76 -2.08
C ARG A 110 3.35 14.69 -1.13
N LYS A 111 2.48 14.15 -0.30
CA LYS A 111 2.77 13.02 0.57
C LYS A 111 2.76 11.70 -0.22
N TRP A 112 1.86 11.57 -1.20
CA TRP A 112 1.82 10.42 -2.09
C TRP A 112 2.94 10.49 -3.12
N ARG A 113 4.08 9.90 -2.78
CA ARG A 113 5.26 9.80 -3.64
C ARG A 113 5.80 8.38 -3.62
N VAL A 114 5.39 7.57 -4.59
CA VAL A 114 5.60 6.12 -4.67
C VAL A 114 7.08 5.78 -4.63
N GLY A 115 7.94 6.53 -5.33
CA GLY A 115 9.39 6.34 -5.24
C GLY A 115 10.01 6.50 -3.85
N ARG A 116 9.25 7.03 -2.87
CA ARG A 116 9.63 7.11 -1.45
C ARG A 116 8.82 6.21 -0.53
N ILE A 117 7.58 5.90 -0.86
CA ILE A 117 6.67 5.15 0.02
C ILE A 117 6.51 3.69 -0.40
N ASP A 118 6.90 3.32 -1.61
CA ASP A 118 6.76 1.98 -2.18
C ASP A 118 7.91 1.70 -3.16
N ALA A 119 9.13 1.86 -2.64
CA ALA A 119 10.35 1.46 -3.33
C ALA A 119 10.57 -0.07 -3.22
N PHE A 120 11.56 -0.60 -3.95
CA PHE A 120 11.94 -2.00 -3.81
C PHE A 120 12.28 -2.36 -2.35
N GLY A 121 11.66 -3.43 -1.86
CA GLY A 121 11.86 -3.90 -0.48
C GLY A 121 11.15 -3.08 0.59
N THR A 122 10.17 -2.25 0.22
CA THR A 122 9.34 -1.53 1.20
C THR A 122 8.69 -2.51 2.17
N ASN A 123 8.72 -2.17 3.46
CA ASN A 123 8.13 -2.95 4.54
C ASN A 123 7.13 -2.13 5.36
N LEU A 124 6.13 -2.83 5.88
CA LEU A 124 5.15 -2.34 6.84
C LEU A 124 5.09 -3.34 8.00
N VAL A 125 5.38 -2.87 9.20
CA VAL A 125 5.46 -3.71 10.40
C VAL A 125 4.46 -3.19 11.43
N PHE A 126 3.75 -4.13 12.04
CA PHE A 126 2.92 -3.90 13.21
C PHE A 126 3.52 -4.69 14.38
N ALA A 127 3.90 -4.00 15.44
CA ALA A 127 4.48 -4.62 16.62
C ALA A 127 3.60 -4.37 17.84
N LYS A 128 3.15 -5.43 18.51
CA LYS A 128 2.38 -5.33 19.74
C LYS A 128 3.29 -5.24 20.96
N TYR A 129 2.93 -4.36 21.89
CA TYR A 129 3.53 -4.23 23.21
C TYR A 129 2.45 -4.30 24.26
N THR A 130 2.67 -5.05 25.33
CA THR A 130 1.80 -5.05 26.51
C THR A 130 2.49 -4.25 27.62
N CYS A 131 1.82 -3.22 28.11
CA CYS A 131 2.31 -2.31 29.14
C CYS A 131 1.25 -2.18 30.24
N GLN A 132 1.54 -2.64 31.46
CA GLN A 132 0.63 -2.52 32.61
C GLN A 132 -0.79 -3.03 32.29
N ASP A 133 -0.87 -4.22 31.69
CA ASP A 133 -2.11 -4.90 31.25
C ASP A 133 -2.91 -4.20 30.13
N GLU A 134 -2.32 -3.21 29.45
CA GLU A 134 -2.86 -2.60 28.24
C GLU A 134 -2.00 -2.94 27.02
N ASP A 135 -2.67 -3.26 25.92
CA ASP A 135 -2.01 -3.55 24.64
C ASP A 135 -1.89 -2.30 23.76
N TYR A 136 -0.72 -2.16 23.15
CA TYR A 136 -0.35 -1.07 22.26
C TYR A 136 0.20 -1.63 20.95
N LEU A 137 -0.09 -0.96 19.85
CA LEU A 137 0.44 -1.26 18.53
C LEU A 137 1.38 -0.14 18.07
N LEU A 138 2.60 -0.51 17.70
CA LEU A 138 3.53 0.35 16.98
C LEU A 138 3.49 0.00 15.50
N THR A 139 3.13 0.97 14.67
CA THR A 139 3.19 0.82 13.20
C THR A 139 4.46 1.47 12.67
N LEU A 140 5.26 0.70 11.93
CA LEU A 140 6.46 1.15 11.24
C LEU A 140 6.27 0.99 9.74
N HIS A 141 6.56 2.03 8.98
CA HIS A 141 6.62 1.96 7.52
C HIS A 141 8.02 2.37 7.06
N GLN A 142 8.72 1.46 6.39
CA GLN A 142 10.17 1.58 6.12
C GLN A 142 10.93 1.98 7.39
N GLU A 143 10.79 1.16 8.44
CA GLU A 143 11.47 1.29 9.72
C GLU A 143 11.19 2.61 10.48
N LYS A 144 10.26 3.43 10.00
CA LYS A 144 9.91 4.73 10.60
C LYS A 144 8.54 4.63 11.28
N PRO A 145 8.43 5.06 12.54
CA PRO A 145 7.14 5.13 13.22
C PRO A 145 6.13 6.01 12.49
N VAL A 146 4.91 5.51 12.33
CA VAL A 146 3.78 6.23 11.73
C VAL A 146 2.68 6.42 12.76
N VAL A 147 2.08 7.61 12.77
CA VAL A 147 0.91 7.90 13.60
C VAL A 147 -0.35 7.57 12.81
N LEU A 148 -1.09 6.57 13.27
CA LEU A 148 -2.36 6.17 12.65
C LEU A 148 -3.51 7.13 13.05
N PRO A 149 -4.56 7.23 12.21
CA PRO A 149 -5.79 7.95 12.55
C PRO A 149 -6.32 7.58 13.94
N GLY A 150 -6.77 8.59 14.70
CA GLY A 150 -7.28 8.42 16.06
C GLY A 150 -6.21 8.29 17.15
N CYS A 151 -4.93 8.09 16.79
CA CYS A 151 -3.82 8.00 17.73
C CYS A 151 -3.12 9.36 17.89
N THR A 152 -2.61 9.64 19.09
CA THR A 152 -1.83 10.87 19.39
C THR A 152 -0.32 10.66 19.27
N SER A 153 0.14 9.41 19.25
CA SER A 153 1.54 9.01 19.15
C SER A 153 1.68 7.76 18.28
N PRO A 154 2.90 7.41 17.82
CA PRO A 154 3.11 6.18 17.04
C PRO A 154 2.84 4.89 17.82
N LEU A 155 2.99 4.90 19.14
CA LEU A 155 2.57 3.81 20.00
C LEU A 155 1.10 4.04 20.35
N CYS A 156 0.20 3.30 19.69
CA CYS A 156 -1.24 3.53 19.79
C CYS A 156 -1.92 2.45 20.63
N PRO A 157 -2.80 2.79 21.59
CA PRO A 157 -3.58 1.80 22.32
C PRO A 157 -4.40 0.94 21.34
N LEU A 158 -4.34 -0.38 21.48
CA LEU A 158 -5.00 -1.32 20.57
C LEU A 158 -6.53 -1.08 20.54
N ALA A 159 -7.14 -0.79 21.69
CA ALA A 159 -8.56 -0.43 21.80
C ALA A 159 -8.93 0.87 21.04
N THR A 160 -7.98 1.81 20.89
CA THR A 160 -8.21 3.01 20.06
C THR A 160 -8.25 2.65 18.59
N LEU A 161 -7.37 1.75 18.14
CA LEU A 161 -7.39 1.26 16.76
C LEU A 161 -8.66 0.46 16.47
N GLU A 162 -9.10 -0.40 17.39
CA GLU A 162 -10.36 -1.15 17.26
C GLU A 162 -11.54 -0.22 17.01
N ARG A 163 -11.64 0.86 17.80
CA ARG A 163 -12.69 1.88 17.64
C ARG A 163 -12.56 2.66 16.33
N THR A 164 -11.35 3.08 15.96
CA THR A 164 -11.11 3.86 14.73
C THR A 164 -11.45 3.04 13.48
N TYR A 165 -11.09 1.76 13.48
CA TYR A 165 -11.25 0.85 12.34
C TYR A 165 -12.42 -0.13 12.52
N HIS A 166 -13.38 0.16 13.39
CA HIS A 166 -14.52 -0.73 13.71
C HIS A 166 -15.23 -1.23 12.45
N LYS A 167 -15.47 -0.36 11.46
CA LYS A 167 -16.08 -0.75 10.18
C LYS A 167 -15.20 -1.73 9.40
N SER A 168 -13.89 -1.47 9.32
CA SER A 168 -12.96 -2.40 8.70
C SER A 168 -12.94 -3.74 9.41
N LEU A 169 -13.10 -3.77 10.74
CA LEU A 169 -13.04 -4.98 11.55
C LEU A 169 -14.33 -5.81 11.52
N HIS A 170 -15.50 -5.16 11.40
CA HIS A 170 -16.79 -5.86 11.54
C HIS A 170 -17.69 -5.80 10.30
N GLU A 171 -17.41 -4.91 9.34
CA GLU A 171 -18.23 -4.64 8.15
C GLU A 171 -17.41 -4.78 6.85
N CYS A 172 -16.43 -5.69 6.82
CA CYS A 172 -15.62 -5.99 5.63
C CYS A 172 -16.33 -6.99 4.72
N HIS A 173 -17.20 -6.50 3.83
CA HIS A 173 -17.91 -7.33 2.85
C HIS A 173 -17.12 -7.46 1.54
N PHE A 174 -15.96 -8.11 1.59
CA PHE A 174 -15.01 -8.20 0.47
C PHE A 174 -15.66 -8.80 -0.79
N GLU A 175 -16.36 -9.92 -0.66
CA GLU A 175 -16.99 -10.63 -1.77
C GLU A 175 -18.08 -9.78 -2.43
N GLU A 176 -18.80 -8.98 -1.66
CA GLU A 176 -19.81 -8.08 -2.21
C GLU A 176 -19.18 -6.90 -2.95
N MET A 177 -18.14 -6.29 -2.36
CA MET A 177 -17.41 -5.19 -2.98
C MET A 177 -16.72 -5.59 -4.29
N CYS A 178 -16.24 -6.83 -4.35
CA CYS A 178 -15.50 -7.38 -5.49
C CYS A 178 -16.37 -8.26 -6.41
N ARG A 179 -17.70 -8.34 -6.18
CA ARG A 179 -18.60 -9.17 -6.98
C ARG A 179 -18.61 -8.70 -8.43
N TYR A 180 -18.18 -9.57 -9.33
CA TYR A 180 -18.27 -9.35 -10.77
C TYR A 180 -19.67 -9.67 -11.30
N GLU A 181 -20.16 -8.93 -12.29
CA GLU A 181 -21.52 -9.15 -12.82
C GLU A 181 -21.68 -10.49 -13.57
N GLY A 182 -20.57 -11.10 -14.01
CA GLY A 182 -20.56 -12.43 -14.63
C GLY A 182 -20.86 -13.60 -13.69
N ASP A 183 -20.75 -13.42 -12.37
CA ASP A 183 -21.10 -14.46 -11.37
C ASP A 183 -22.62 -14.73 -11.26
N LYS A 184 -23.45 -13.87 -11.87
CA LYS A 184 -24.92 -14.03 -11.85
C LYS A 184 -25.41 -15.13 -12.79
N THR A 185 -24.60 -15.54 -13.76
CA THR A 185 -24.83 -16.67 -14.64
C THR A 185 -23.90 -17.78 -14.17
N GLY A 186 -24.43 -18.88 -13.63
CA GLY A 186 -23.64 -20.01 -13.11
C GLY A 186 -22.85 -20.80 -14.16
N GLU A 187 -22.09 -20.11 -15.02
CA GLU A 187 -21.05 -20.68 -15.86
C GLU A 187 -19.72 -20.52 -15.12
N SER A 188 -19.34 -21.59 -14.44
CA SER A 188 -17.95 -21.85 -14.04
C SER A 188 -17.05 -21.47 -15.21
N LEU A 189 -16.20 -20.44 -15.02
CA LEU A 189 -15.04 -20.21 -15.86
C LEU A 189 -14.20 -21.49 -15.80
N ARG A 190 -14.31 -22.32 -16.84
CA ARG A 190 -13.31 -23.35 -17.11
C ARG A 190 -12.10 -22.60 -17.63
N ASP A 191 -11.00 -22.70 -16.91
CA ASP A 191 -9.68 -22.36 -17.42
C ASP A 191 -9.41 -23.20 -18.69
N ASP A 192 -9.73 -22.65 -19.86
CA ASP A 192 -9.13 -23.10 -21.12
C ASP A 192 -7.73 -22.49 -21.19
N ASN A 193 -6.84 -23.02 -20.37
CA ASN A 193 -5.40 -22.87 -20.57
C ASN A 193 -5.00 -23.96 -21.57
N THR A 194 -5.30 -23.73 -22.85
CA THR A 194 -4.73 -24.51 -23.96
C THR A 194 -3.55 -23.74 -24.53
N ASP A 195 -2.39 -24.37 -24.35
CA ASP A 195 -1.12 -24.22 -25.06
C ASP A 195 -1.09 -23.25 -26.24
N HIS A 196 -0.23 -22.23 -26.12
CA HIS A 196 0.53 -21.75 -27.27
C HIS A 196 2.02 -21.68 -26.89
N ASP A 197 2.66 -22.84 -26.98
CA ASP A 197 4.02 -22.95 -27.49
C ASP A 197 4.07 -22.52 -28.97
N GLU A 198 5.23 -21.98 -29.36
CA GLU A 198 5.76 -21.67 -30.70
C GLU A 198 5.35 -20.35 -31.39
N LEU A 199 6.21 -19.32 -31.25
CA LEU A 199 7.29 -18.99 -32.22
C LEU A 199 8.25 -17.93 -31.65
#